data_AF-A0A7S1NI53-F1
#
_entry.id   AF-A0A7S1NI53-F1
#
_cell.length_a   1.000
_cell.length_b   1.000
_cell.length_c   1.000
_cell.angle_alpha   90.00
_cell.angle_beta   90.00
_cell.angle_gamma   90.00
#
_symmetry.space_group_name_H-M   'P 1'
#
loop_
_entity.id
_entity.type
_entity.pdbx_description
1 polymer ?
#
loop_
_entity_poly.entity_id
_entity_poly.type
_entity_poly.pdbx_seq_one_letter_code
_entity_poly.pdbx_strand_id
1 'polypeptide(L)'
;RGIQSVGVMGIEFRGKGSNLQLGPGMCLARVPQCGRNFEYISGEDPHLGAALVGPAIRGIQSVGVVANAKHYIANNQETHRLEASMNLDERTLMELYAVPFRAAIQAGVGSVMCSYNRVDVNGHGLGNYSCENDVTLGHLKRDLGFNGWVMSDWGATHSLVQAAN
;
A
#
# COMPACT_ATOMS: atom_id res chain seq x y z
N ARG A 1 -26.15 -2.10 -4.18
CA ARG A 1 -25.83 -3.52 -4.46
C ARG A 1 -24.32 -3.80 -4.65
N GLY A 2 -23.40 -2.84 -4.42
CA GLY A 2 -21.94 -3.05 -4.60
C GLY A 2 -21.15 -3.47 -3.34
N ILE A 3 -21.81 -3.73 -2.20
CA ILE A 3 -21.14 -4.06 -0.93
C ILE A 3 -20.98 -5.58 -0.75
N GLN A 4 -21.73 -6.39 -1.51
CA GLN A 4 -21.86 -7.83 -1.20
C GLN A 4 -20.58 -8.64 -1.45
N SER A 5 -19.82 -8.43 -2.53
CA SER A 5 -18.65 -9.28 -2.84
C SER A 5 -17.46 -9.03 -1.91
N VAL A 6 -17.20 -7.78 -1.53
CA VAL A 6 -16.07 -7.42 -0.66
C VAL A 6 -16.34 -7.81 0.80
N GLY A 7 -17.60 -7.71 1.24
CA GLY A 7 -18.00 -8.18 2.57
C GLY A 7 -17.72 -9.67 2.79
N VAL A 8 -17.78 -10.49 1.73
CA VAL A 8 -17.45 -11.93 1.82
C VAL A 8 -16.02 -12.15 2.29
N MET A 9 -15.04 -11.37 1.80
CA MET A 9 -13.66 -11.53 2.24
C MET A 9 -13.50 -11.27 3.74
N GLY A 10 -14.12 -10.20 4.24
CA GLY A 10 -14.13 -9.92 5.68
C GLY A 10 -14.79 -11.05 6.48
N ILE A 11 -15.92 -11.59 6.01
CA ILE A 11 -16.64 -12.70 6.67
C ILE A 11 -15.76 -13.95 6.75
N GLU A 12 -15.07 -14.30 5.66
CA GLU A 12 -14.16 -15.45 5.60
C GLU A 12 -12.98 -15.29 6.58
N PHE A 13 -12.36 -14.10 6.64
CA PHE A 13 -11.28 -13.82 7.57
C PHE A 13 -11.75 -13.88 9.02
N ARG A 14 -12.91 -13.28 9.33
CA ARG A 14 -13.51 -13.34 10.66
C ARG A 14 -13.86 -14.78 11.05
N GLY A 15 -14.43 -15.57 10.14
CA GLY A 15 -14.79 -16.96 10.36
C GLY A 15 -13.58 -17.85 10.70
N LYS A 16 -12.41 -17.53 10.15
CA LYS A 16 -11.13 -18.18 10.47
C LYS A 16 -10.46 -17.65 11.75
N GLY A 17 -11.07 -16.67 12.43
CA GLY A 17 -10.51 -16.03 13.61
C GLY A 17 -9.39 -15.03 13.31
N SER A 18 -9.22 -14.60 12.05
CA SER A 18 -8.22 -13.59 11.70
C SER A 18 -8.77 -12.17 11.90
N ASN A 19 -8.03 -11.34 12.63
CA ASN A 19 -8.38 -9.95 12.87
C ASN A 19 -7.92 -8.98 11.77
N LEU A 20 -7.02 -9.43 10.88
CA LEU A 20 -6.38 -8.60 9.88
C LEU A 20 -6.36 -9.32 8.52
N GLN A 21 -6.83 -8.63 7.49
CA GLN A 21 -6.68 -9.05 6.11
C GLN A 21 -5.54 -8.27 5.46
N LEU A 22 -4.52 -8.98 4.97
CA LEU A 22 -3.36 -8.42 4.26
C LEU A 22 -3.71 -8.01 2.83
N GLY A 23 -4.63 -7.06 2.71
CA GLY A 23 -5.11 -6.50 1.46
C GLY A 23 -6.15 -5.41 1.66
N PRO A 24 -6.51 -4.70 0.58
CA PRO A 24 -6.16 -4.98 -0.82
C PRO A 24 -4.74 -4.56 -1.23
N GLY A 25 -4.23 -5.17 -2.30
CA GLY A 25 -3.06 -4.70 -3.04
C GLY A 25 -3.42 -3.53 -3.96
N MET A 26 -2.60 -2.48 -4.01
CA MET A 26 -2.93 -1.18 -4.60
C MET A 26 -1.75 -0.49 -5.29
N CYS A 27 -0.69 -1.24 -5.65
CA CYS A 27 0.40 -0.67 -6.44
C CYS A 27 -0.07 -0.47 -7.89
N LEU A 28 0.27 0.67 -8.51
CA LEU A 28 -0.11 0.92 -9.91
C LEU A 28 0.51 -0.10 -10.88
N ALA A 29 -0.26 -0.54 -11.86
CA ALA A 29 0.20 -1.43 -12.92
C ALA A 29 1.02 -0.67 -14.00
N ARG A 30 2.11 -0.01 -13.58
CA ARG A 30 3.01 0.74 -14.48
C ARG A 30 3.68 -0.16 -15.53
N VAL A 31 4.12 -1.34 -15.10
CA VAL A 31 4.86 -2.29 -15.93
C VAL A 31 3.94 -3.48 -16.18
N PRO A 32 3.47 -3.74 -17.41
CA PRO A 32 2.50 -4.80 -17.68
C PRO A 32 3.02 -6.20 -17.33
N GLN A 33 4.34 -6.39 -17.36
CA GLN A 33 5.03 -7.64 -17.00
C GLN A 33 5.22 -7.84 -15.49
N CYS A 34 4.81 -6.90 -14.64
CA CYS A 34 4.91 -7.07 -13.20
C CYS A 34 4.09 -8.27 -12.74
N GLY A 35 4.75 -9.24 -12.11
CA GLY A 35 4.15 -10.52 -11.71
C GLY A 35 3.00 -10.41 -10.71
N ARG A 36 2.77 -9.24 -10.13
CA ARG A 36 1.72 -8.99 -9.13
C ARG A 36 0.62 -8.03 -9.59
N ASN A 37 0.61 -7.61 -10.86
CA ASN A 37 -0.48 -6.75 -11.36
C ASN A 37 -1.86 -7.37 -11.16
N PHE A 38 -1.97 -8.70 -11.19
CA PHE A 38 -3.23 -9.41 -11.00
C PHE A 38 -3.85 -9.23 -9.59
N GLU A 39 -3.07 -8.88 -8.55
CA GLU A 39 -3.59 -8.62 -7.20
C GLU A 39 -3.88 -7.14 -6.92
N TYR A 40 -3.41 -6.24 -7.79
CA TYR A 40 -3.52 -4.80 -7.58
C TYR A 40 -4.85 -4.26 -8.10
N ILE A 41 -5.77 -4.01 -7.17
CA ILE A 41 -7.10 -3.46 -7.49
C ILE A 41 -7.02 -2.07 -8.11
N SER A 42 -5.90 -1.37 -7.92
CA SER A 42 -5.68 -0.04 -8.48
C SER A 42 -5.58 -0.02 -10.00
N GLY A 43 -5.21 -1.15 -10.64
CA GLY A 43 -4.92 -1.16 -12.08
C GLY A 43 -3.82 -0.16 -12.45
N GLU A 44 -3.83 0.31 -13.70
CA GLU A 44 -2.89 1.32 -14.21
C GLU A 44 -3.34 2.76 -13.97
N ASP A 45 -4.64 3.01 -13.81
CA ASP A 45 -5.21 4.34 -13.65
C ASP A 45 -5.42 4.68 -12.16
N PRO A 46 -4.75 5.70 -11.61
CA PRO A 46 -4.86 6.05 -10.20
C PRO A 46 -6.28 6.48 -9.79
N HIS A 47 -7.05 7.08 -10.70
CA HIS A 47 -8.41 7.55 -10.40
C HIS A 47 -9.39 6.38 -10.25
N LEU A 48 -9.41 5.46 -11.20
CA LEU A 48 -10.15 4.21 -11.14
C LEU A 48 -9.72 3.40 -9.91
N GLY A 49 -8.42 3.32 -9.66
CA GLY A 49 -7.91 2.65 -8.47
C GLY A 49 -8.45 3.23 -7.17
N ALA A 50 -8.44 4.56 -7.02
CA ALA A 50 -9.05 5.23 -5.88
C ALA A 50 -10.56 4.92 -5.73
N ALA A 51 -11.30 4.89 -6.84
CA ALA A 51 -12.73 4.59 -6.83
C ALA A 51 -13.04 3.15 -6.37
N LEU A 52 -12.15 2.18 -6.67
CA LEU A 52 -12.32 0.77 -6.32
C LEU A 52 -11.81 0.45 -4.90
N VAL A 53 -10.75 1.10 -4.45
CA VAL A 53 -10.13 0.85 -3.14
C VAL A 53 -11.07 1.17 -1.99
N GLY A 54 -11.78 2.30 -2.03
CA GLY A 54 -12.64 2.71 -0.92
C GLY A 54 -13.73 1.68 -0.55
N PRO A 55 -14.52 1.19 -1.52
CA PRO A 55 -15.44 0.08 -1.32
C PRO A 55 -14.75 -1.21 -0.82
N ALA A 56 -13.54 -1.53 -1.32
CA ALA A 56 -12.78 -2.70 -0.89
C ALA A 56 -12.42 -2.63 0.61
N ILE A 57 -11.91 -1.49 1.07
CA ILE A 57 -11.60 -1.26 2.49
C ILE A 57 -12.87 -1.36 3.35
N ARG A 58 -13.94 -0.65 2.97
CA ARG A 58 -15.19 -0.65 3.74
C ARG A 58 -15.82 -2.04 3.83
N GLY A 59 -15.77 -2.84 2.76
CA GLY A 59 -16.32 -4.19 2.78
C GLY A 59 -15.58 -5.11 3.73
N ILE A 60 -14.23 -5.13 3.70
CA ILE A 60 -13.41 -5.91 4.63
C ILE A 60 -13.72 -5.49 6.09
N GLN A 61 -13.74 -4.18 6.34
CA GLN A 61 -13.92 -3.64 7.70
C GLN A 61 -15.36 -3.67 8.21
N SER A 62 -16.35 -3.91 7.35
CA SER A 62 -17.77 -3.93 7.73
C SER A 62 -18.12 -5.00 8.77
N VAL A 63 -17.28 -6.02 8.90
CA VAL A 63 -17.43 -7.12 9.86
C VAL A 63 -16.32 -7.13 10.92
N GLY A 64 -15.67 -5.99 11.17
CA GLY A 64 -14.68 -5.86 12.24
C GLY A 64 -13.34 -6.57 11.99
N VAL A 65 -13.02 -6.90 10.74
CA VAL A 65 -11.66 -7.31 10.31
C VAL A 65 -10.93 -6.07 9.83
N VAL A 66 -9.69 -5.86 10.27
CA VAL A 66 -8.89 -4.73 9.81
C VAL A 66 -8.40 -4.97 8.38
N ALA A 67 -8.52 -3.98 7.50
CA ALA A 67 -7.91 -4.03 6.18
C ALA A 67 -6.48 -3.47 6.24
N ASN A 68 -5.62 -3.97 5.35
CA ASN A 68 -4.23 -3.55 5.22
C ASN A 68 -3.96 -3.11 3.77
N ALA A 69 -3.74 -1.81 3.59
CA ALA A 69 -3.39 -1.22 2.31
C ALA A 69 -1.93 -1.53 1.94
N LYS A 70 -1.68 -2.25 0.85
CA LYS A 70 -0.32 -2.70 0.46
C LYS A 70 -0.03 -2.54 -1.04
N HIS A 71 1.21 -2.46 -1.50
CA HIS A 71 2.45 -2.29 -0.74
C HIS A 71 2.88 -0.83 -0.89
N TYR A 72 3.16 -0.17 0.22
CA TYR A 72 3.51 1.24 0.30
C TYR A 72 5.05 1.40 0.28
N ILE A 73 5.68 1.82 -0.81
CA ILE A 73 5.09 2.26 -2.07
C ILE A 73 5.98 1.91 -3.26
N ALA A 74 5.39 2.00 -4.45
CA ALA A 74 6.06 1.81 -5.73
C ALA A 74 6.63 0.40 -5.98
N ASN A 75 6.05 -0.64 -5.37
CA ASN A 75 6.43 -2.02 -5.66
C ASN A 75 5.83 -2.53 -7.00
N ASN A 76 6.35 -2.01 -8.11
CA ASN A 76 5.79 -2.21 -9.46
C ASN A 76 6.60 -3.18 -10.33
N GLN A 77 7.56 -3.91 -9.76
CA GLN A 77 8.24 -5.03 -10.41
C GLN A 77 8.65 -6.08 -9.37
N GLU A 78 8.65 -7.35 -9.75
CA GLU A 78 9.10 -8.43 -8.88
C GLU A 78 10.61 -8.67 -8.98
N THR A 79 11.19 -8.38 -10.14
CA THR A 79 12.62 -8.50 -10.40
C THR A 79 13.40 -7.63 -9.41
N HIS A 80 14.27 -8.25 -8.60
CA HIS A 80 15.04 -7.58 -7.54
C HIS A 80 14.20 -6.75 -6.56
N ARG A 81 12.94 -7.11 -6.28
CA ARG A 81 12.07 -6.31 -5.39
C ARG A 81 12.64 -6.03 -3.99
N LEU A 82 13.59 -6.86 -3.51
CA LEU A 82 14.27 -6.71 -2.21
C LEU A 82 15.42 -5.70 -2.22
N GLU A 83 15.81 -5.18 -3.38
CA GLU A 83 17.04 -4.39 -3.55
C GLU A 83 16.85 -3.20 -4.50
N ALA A 84 15.92 -3.31 -5.45
CA ALA A 84 15.69 -2.31 -6.48
C ALA A 84 15.27 -0.97 -5.86
N SER A 85 15.78 0.12 -6.42
CA SER A 85 15.40 1.49 -6.07
C SER A 85 14.45 2.06 -7.10
N MET A 86 13.29 2.49 -6.61
CA MET A 86 12.28 3.17 -7.41
C MET A 86 12.53 4.66 -7.32
N ASN A 87 13.04 5.22 -8.41
CA ASN A 87 13.46 6.62 -8.46
C ASN A 87 12.41 7.41 -9.23
N LEU A 88 11.82 8.42 -8.59
CA LEU A 88 10.75 9.23 -9.13
C LEU A 88 10.73 10.62 -8.48
N ASP A 89 10.15 11.60 -9.16
CA ASP A 89 9.89 12.90 -8.55
C ASP A 89 8.66 12.84 -7.61
N GLU A 90 8.62 13.77 -6.66
CA GLU A 90 7.57 13.88 -5.65
C GLU A 90 6.18 14.06 -6.27
N ARG A 91 6.09 14.81 -7.38
CA ARG A 91 4.81 15.02 -8.05
C ARG A 91 4.27 13.71 -8.60
N THR A 92 5.11 12.92 -9.28
CA THR A 92 4.74 11.57 -9.75
C THR A 92 4.36 10.67 -8.57
N LEU A 93 5.09 10.70 -7.45
CA LEU A 93 4.75 9.94 -6.24
C LEU A 93 3.34 10.29 -5.75
N MET A 94 3.03 11.58 -5.62
CA MET A 94 1.82 12.08 -4.98
C MET A 94 0.59 12.11 -5.90
N GLU A 95 0.78 12.33 -7.19
CA GLU A 95 -0.30 12.40 -8.19
C GLU A 95 -0.66 11.03 -8.79
N LEU A 96 0.25 10.04 -8.73
CA LEU A 96 -0.01 8.70 -9.24
C LEU A 96 -0.02 7.65 -8.12
N TYR A 97 1.14 7.35 -7.55
CA TYR A 97 1.29 6.17 -6.68
C TYR A 97 0.56 6.31 -5.35
N ALA A 98 0.49 7.53 -4.79
CA ALA A 98 -0.16 7.79 -3.51
C ALA A 98 -1.70 7.87 -3.60
N VAL A 99 -2.26 8.06 -4.80
CA VAL A 99 -3.70 8.33 -4.98
C VAL A 99 -4.58 7.16 -4.49
N PRO A 100 -4.30 5.89 -4.82
CA PRO A 100 -5.05 4.76 -4.25
C PRO A 100 -4.93 4.68 -2.72
N PHE A 101 -3.75 4.98 -2.15
CA PHE A 101 -3.55 4.99 -0.70
C PHE A 101 -4.30 6.11 0.01
N ARG A 102 -4.38 7.31 -0.61
CA ARG A 102 -5.23 8.41 -0.12
C ARG A 102 -6.69 7.97 -0.02
N ALA A 103 -7.19 7.26 -1.03
CA ALA A 103 -8.55 6.72 -1.00
C ALA A 103 -8.75 5.63 0.07
N ALA A 104 -7.73 4.78 0.31
CA ALA A 104 -7.77 3.80 1.40
C ALA A 104 -7.87 4.48 2.77
N ILE A 105 -7.10 5.55 2.99
CA ILE A 105 -7.10 6.34 4.23
C ILE A 105 -8.44 7.03 4.43
N GLN A 106 -8.98 7.67 3.39
CA GLN A 106 -10.33 8.27 3.43
C GLN A 106 -11.43 7.24 3.69
N ALA A 107 -11.23 5.99 3.29
CA ALA A 107 -12.14 4.88 3.60
C ALA A 107 -11.93 4.28 5.01
N GLY A 108 -10.97 4.81 5.77
CA GLY A 108 -10.70 4.43 7.16
C GLY A 108 -9.87 3.16 7.30
N VAL A 109 -8.96 2.86 6.37
CA VAL A 109 -8.07 1.68 6.48
C VAL A 109 -7.31 1.67 7.81
N GLY A 110 -7.30 0.53 8.51
CA GLY A 110 -6.65 0.43 9.82
C GLY A 110 -5.13 0.24 9.77
N SER A 111 -4.61 -0.36 8.69
CA SER A 111 -3.18 -0.66 8.56
C SER A 111 -2.64 -0.40 7.15
N VAL A 112 -1.35 -0.08 7.04
CA VAL A 112 -0.61 0.00 5.77
C VAL A 112 0.60 -0.91 5.85
N MET A 113 0.91 -1.63 4.78
CA MET A 113 2.13 -2.43 4.70
C MET A 113 3.15 -1.74 3.80
N CYS A 114 4.33 -1.46 4.34
CA CYS A 114 5.42 -0.92 3.55
C CYS A 114 6.06 -1.98 2.64
N SER A 115 6.53 -1.59 1.46
CA SER A 115 7.08 -2.49 0.46
C SER A 115 8.52 -2.91 0.71
N TYR A 116 8.98 -3.89 -0.06
CA TYR A 116 10.36 -4.36 -0.04
C TYR A 116 11.38 -3.38 -0.64
N ASN A 117 10.98 -2.68 -1.70
CA ASN A 117 11.91 -1.91 -2.53
C ASN A 117 12.43 -0.68 -1.80
N ARG A 118 13.48 -0.09 -2.36
CA ARG A 118 13.93 1.25 -2.02
C ARG A 118 13.11 2.28 -2.80
N VAL A 119 13.00 3.49 -2.27
CA VAL A 119 12.38 4.63 -2.96
C VAL A 119 13.29 5.84 -2.83
N ASP A 120 13.63 6.44 -3.96
CA ASP A 120 14.33 7.73 -4.04
C ASP A 120 13.37 8.77 -4.61
N VAL A 121 13.07 9.78 -3.82
CA VAL A 121 12.19 10.88 -4.21
C VAL A 121 13.06 12.07 -4.59
N ASN A 122 12.92 12.58 -5.82
CA ASN A 122 13.66 13.71 -6.39
C ASN A 122 15.15 13.45 -6.74
N GLY A 123 15.59 12.19 -6.83
CA GLY A 123 16.80 11.82 -7.55
C GLY A 123 18.11 12.05 -6.79
N HIS A 124 18.15 11.72 -5.49
CA HIS A 124 19.33 11.88 -4.65
C HIS A 124 20.27 10.66 -4.65
N GLY A 125 19.95 9.61 -5.40
CA GLY A 125 20.84 8.46 -5.65
C GLY A 125 20.15 7.13 -5.39
N LEU A 126 20.68 6.37 -4.43
CA LEU A 126 20.06 5.13 -3.98
C LEU A 126 19.03 5.46 -2.91
N GLY A 127 17.78 5.03 -3.11
CA GLY A 127 16.71 5.25 -2.15
C GLY A 127 16.89 4.49 -0.83
N ASN A 128 16.15 4.93 0.19
CA ASN A 128 15.97 4.18 1.42
C ASN A 128 14.90 3.11 1.24
N TYR A 129 15.03 1.98 1.95
CA TYR A 129 14.01 0.93 1.98
C TYR A 129 12.68 1.49 2.47
N SER A 130 11.57 1.11 1.82
CA SER A 130 10.26 1.73 2.09
C SER A 130 9.81 1.63 3.55
N CYS A 131 10.25 0.60 4.28
CA CYS A 131 9.94 0.43 5.71
C CYS A 131 10.79 1.27 6.67
N GLU A 132 11.72 2.07 6.16
CA GLU A 132 12.59 2.97 6.94
C GLU A 132 12.83 4.28 6.15
N ASN A 133 11.87 4.64 5.30
CA ASN A 133 11.95 5.81 4.42
C ASN A 133 11.11 6.97 4.96
N ASP A 134 11.78 7.85 5.72
CA ASP A 134 11.18 9.02 6.39
C ASP A 134 10.43 9.96 5.44
N VAL A 135 10.84 10.04 4.18
CA VAL A 135 10.17 10.86 3.17
C VAL A 135 8.81 10.26 2.86
N THR A 136 8.77 9.01 2.39
CA THR A 136 7.50 8.36 2.02
C THR A 136 6.59 8.11 3.24
N LEU A 137 7.14 7.67 4.37
CA LEU A 137 6.35 7.48 5.60
C LEU A 137 5.90 8.82 6.19
N GLY A 138 6.71 9.87 6.01
CA GLY A 138 6.33 11.25 6.31
C GLY A 138 5.13 11.71 5.49
N HIS A 139 5.13 11.49 4.17
CA HIS A 139 3.98 11.79 3.31
C HIS A 139 2.73 11.00 3.72
N LEU A 140 2.88 9.71 4.04
CA LEU A 140 1.79 8.87 4.52
C LEU A 140 1.13 9.44 5.78
N LYS A 141 1.94 9.85 6.76
CA LYS A 141 1.47 10.32 8.07
C LYS A 141 0.97 11.76 8.02
N ARG A 142 1.76 12.68 7.47
CA ARG A 142 1.49 14.13 7.52
C ARG A 142 0.57 14.59 6.39
N ASP A 143 0.85 14.17 5.16
CA ASP A 143 0.19 14.73 3.98
C ASP A 143 -1.07 13.96 3.60
N LEU A 144 -1.07 12.64 3.79
CA LEU A 144 -2.25 11.79 3.57
C LEU A 144 -3.10 11.58 4.84
N GLY A 145 -2.58 11.92 6.02
CA GLY A 145 -3.32 11.87 7.30
C GLY A 145 -3.55 10.47 7.85
N PHE A 146 -2.65 9.51 7.60
CA PHE A 146 -2.82 8.13 8.05
C PHE A 146 -2.59 7.94 9.57
N ASN A 147 -3.67 7.67 10.31
CA ASN A 147 -3.64 7.49 11.76
C ASN A 147 -3.52 6.03 12.24
N GLY A 148 -3.50 5.06 11.33
CA GLY A 148 -3.32 3.64 11.67
C GLY A 148 -1.85 3.25 11.88
N TRP A 149 -1.55 1.96 11.90
CA TRP A 149 -0.17 1.47 12.04
C TRP A 149 0.40 1.00 10.69
N VAL A 150 1.71 1.17 10.55
CA VAL A 150 2.49 0.62 9.43
C VAL A 150 3.11 -0.70 9.89
N MET A 151 3.10 -1.70 9.02
CA MET A 151 3.85 -2.94 9.21
C MET A 151 4.76 -3.21 8.02
N SER A 152 5.84 -3.96 8.22
CA SER A 152 6.66 -4.41 7.11
C SER A 152 5.96 -5.48 6.28
N ASP A 153 6.27 -5.54 4.99
CA ASP A 153 6.20 -6.82 4.28
C ASP A 153 7.19 -7.83 4.93
N TRP A 154 7.04 -9.11 4.63
CA TRP A 154 7.76 -10.20 5.30
C TRP A 154 9.27 -10.11 5.08
N GLY A 155 10.00 -9.64 6.10
CA GLY A 155 11.45 -9.48 6.02
C GLY A 155 11.90 -8.17 5.37
N ALA A 156 10.99 -7.21 5.15
CA ALA A 156 11.31 -5.89 4.59
C ALA A 156 11.90 -4.89 5.61
N THR A 157 12.15 -5.33 6.86
CA THR A 157 12.80 -4.50 7.88
C THR A 157 14.31 -4.71 7.79
N HIS A 158 15.07 -3.63 7.55
CA HIS A 158 16.52 -3.69 7.31
C HIS A 158 17.36 -3.05 8.42
N SER A 159 16.72 -2.32 9.33
CA SER A 159 17.37 -1.70 10.48
C SER A 159 16.47 -1.74 11.71
N LEU A 160 17.07 -1.58 12.88
CA LEU A 160 16.33 -1.46 14.15
C LEU A 160 15.86 -0.02 14.37
N VAL A 161 16.81 0.93 14.41
CA VAL A 161 16.54 2.31 14.84
C VAL A 161 15.80 3.09 13.76
N GLN A 162 16.26 3.03 12.51
CA GLN A 162 15.67 3.83 11.44
C GLN A 162 14.26 3.36 11.09
N ALA A 163 13.98 2.05 11.12
CA ALA A 163 12.64 1.52 10.91
C ALA A 163 11.64 1.81 12.06
N ALA A 164 12.13 2.17 13.25
CA ALA A 164 11.28 2.42 14.43
C ALA A 164 10.88 3.90 14.61
N ASN A 165 11.57 4.83 13.94
CA ASN A 165 11.39 6.28 14.08
C ASN A 165 10.37 6.84 13.07
#